data_AF-A0A532B5Z1-F1
#
_entry.id   AF-A0A532B5Z1-F1
#
_cell.length_a   1.000
_cell.length_b   1.000
_cell.length_c   1.000
_cell.angle_alpha   90.00
_cell.angle_beta   90.00
_cell.angle_gamma   90.00
#
_symmetry.space_group_name_H-M   'P 1'
#
loop_
_entity.id
_entity.type
_entity.pdbx_description
1 polymer ?
#
loop_
_entity_poly.entity_id
_entity_poly.type
_entity_poly.pdbx_seq_one_letter_code
_entity_poly.pdbx_strand_id
1 'polypeptide(L)'
;MTQVLDFVPIWTLILGMAVFFYVLLDGFDLGVGMLYGFARDTPSRNTIMNSIAPIWDGNETWLVLGGLGLLAAFPLAFAIIIPAVYFPILLMLLALVFRGVAFEFRFRDVEHKTFWDHGFCYGSAIATFAQGVVLGAFIQGFEVAGR
;
A
#
# COMPACT_ATOMS: atom_id res chain seq x y z
N MET A 1 -38.49 -17.82 13.43
CA MET A 1 -37.64 -16.67 13.04
C MET A 1 -36.26 -17.22 12.77
N THR A 2 -35.91 -17.45 11.51
CA THR A 2 -34.53 -17.72 11.12
C THR A 2 -33.73 -16.47 11.44
N GLN A 3 -32.79 -16.54 12.38
CA GLN A 3 -31.77 -15.51 12.53
C GLN A 3 -31.04 -15.42 11.18
N VAL A 4 -31.35 -14.40 10.40
CA VAL A 4 -30.54 -14.03 9.25
C VAL A 4 -29.19 -13.63 9.86
N LEU A 5 -28.14 -14.39 9.55
CA LEU A 5 -26.80 -14.11 10.06
C LEU A 5 -26.43 -12.69 9.59
N ASP A 6 -26.17 -11.77 10.52
CA ASP A 6 -25.67 -10.45 10.18
C ASP A 6 -24.17 -10.56 9.86
N PHE A 7 -23.84 -10.44 8.58
CA PHE A 7 -22.47 -10.53 8.10
C PHE A 7 -21.70 -9.21 8.21
N VAL A 8 -22.36 -8.10 8.53
CA VAL A 8 -21.72 -6.77 8.58
C VAL A 8 -20.55 -6.75 9.60
N PRO A 9 -20.69 -7.24 10.85
CA PRO A 9 -19.58 -7.24 11.80
C PRO A 9 -18.41 -8.12 11.35
N ILE A 10 -18.70 -9.25 10.72
CA ILE A 10 -17.69 -10.19 10.22
C ILE A 10 -16.87 -9.54 9.10
N TRP A 11 -17.54 -8.95 8.10
CA TRP A 11 -16.87 -8.26 7.01
C TRP A 11 -16.12 -7.02 7.49
N THR A 12 -16.67 -6.29 8.46
CA THR A 12 -15.98 -5.15 9.08
C THR A 12 -14.67 -5.61 9.73
N LEU A 13 -14.68 -6.73 10.45
CA LEU A 13 -13.47 -7.30 11.05
C LEU A 13 -12.47 -7.77 9.98
N ILE A 14 -12.93 -8.45 8.94
CA ILE A 14 -12.08 -8.91 7.83
C ILE A 14 -11.38 -7.73 7.15
N LEU A 15 -12.13 -6.67 6.80
CA LEU A 15 -11.57 -5.49 6.16
C LEU A 15 -10.67 -4.69 7.10
N GLY A 16 -11.05 -4.57 8.38
CA GLY A 16 -10.21 -3.96 9.41
C GLY A 16 -8.88 -4.68 9.57
N MET A 17 -8.89 -6.02 9.61
CA MET A 17 -7.67 -6.82 9.64
C MET A 17 -6.86 -6.69 8.34
N ALA A 18 -7.51 -6.64 7.17
CA ALA A 18 -6.81 -6.47 5.90
C ALA A 18 -6.06 -5.14 5.85
N VAL A 19 -6.73 -4.03 6.22
CA VAL A 19 -6.09 -2.71 6.30
C VAL A 19 -4.99 -2.69 7.36
N PHE A 20 -5.24 -3.29 8.53
CA PHE A 20 -4.23 -3.38 9.60
C PHE A 20 -2.97 -4.13 9.15
N PHE A 21 -3.13 -5.31 8.54
CA PHE A 21 -1.98 -6.09 8.06
C PHE A 21 -1.27 -5.40 6.90
N TYR A 22 -1.98 -4.73 6.00
CA TYR A 22 -1.35 -3.89 4.98
C TYR A 22 -0.45 -2.82 5.64
N VAL A 23 -1.02 -2.02 6.54
CA VAL A 23 -0.27 -0.93 7.21
C VAL A 23 0.90 -1.46 8.04
N LEU A 24 0.73 -2.62 8.69
CA LEU A 24 1.78 -3.21 9.52
C LEU A 24 2.90 -3.82 8.68
N LEU A 25 2.54 -4.67 7.72
CA LEU A 25 3.50 -5.50 6.98
C LEU A 25 4.12 -4.73 5.82
N ASP A 26 3.32 -4.14 4.94
CA ASP A 26 3.86 -3.31 3.84
C ASP A 26 4.40 -1.98 4.38
N GLY A 27 3.88 -1.46 5.51
CA GLY A 27 4.47 -0.31 6.18
C GLY A 27 5.91 -0.55 6.65
N PHE A 28 6.25 -1.77 7.05
CA PHE A 28 7.64 -2.16 7.29
C PHE A 28 8.48 -2.10 6.01
N ASP A 29 7.99 -2.67 4.91
CA ASP A 29 8.70 -2.66 3.62
C ASP A 29 8.92 -1.23 3.09
N LEU A 30 7.89 -0.39 3.20
CA LEU A 30 7.95 1.03 2.83
C LEU A 30 8.93 1.80 3.72
N GLY A 31 8.95 1.51 5.02
CA GLY A 31 9.93 2.05 5.97
C GLY A 31 11.36 1.69 5.59
N VAL A 32 11.61 0.41 5.31
CA VAL A 32 12.89 -0.10 4.80
C VAL A 32 13.26 0.61 3.49
N GLY A 33 12.32 0.79 2.58
CA GLY A 33 12.52 1.47 1.30
C GLY A 33 12.89 2.94 1.45
N MET A 34 12.29 3.67 2.39
CA MET A 34 12.70 5.05 2.68
C MET A 34 14.07 5.11 3.35
N LEU A 35 14.35 4.18 4.28
CA LEU A 35 15.62 4.14 4.99
C LEU A 35 16.79 3.68 4.10
N TYR A 36 16.49 2.98 3.00
CA TYR A 36 17.44 2.52 2.01
C TYR A 36 18.37 3.63 1.49
N GLY A 37 17.83 4.84 1.29
CA GLY A 37 18.60 6.00 0.82
C GLY A 37 19.74 6.42 1.75
N PHE A 38 19.66 6.07 3.05
CA PHE A 38 20.68 6.40 4.05
C PHE A 38 21.78 5.34 4.18
N ALA A 39 21.68 4.23 3.46
CA ALA A 39 22.69 3.18 3.47
C ALA A 39 23.98 3.65 2.80
N ARG A 40 25.10 3.48 3.51
CA ARG A 40 26.41 4.04 3.19
C ARG A 40 27.11 3.33 2.02
N ASP A 41 26.90 2.02 1.89
CA ASP A 41 27.62 1.20 0.92
C ASP A 41 26.70 0.15 0.24
N THR A 42 27.20 -0.42 -0.85
CA THR A 42 26.47 -1.43 -1.63
C THR A 42 26.16 -2.69 -0.82
N PRO A 43 27.08 -3.27 -0.03
CA PRO A 43 26.76 -4.41 0.84
C PRO A 43 25.58 -4.14 1.78
N SER A 44 25.57 -3.00 2.46
CA SER A 44 24.49 -2.58 3.36
C SER A 44 23.16 -2.46 2.61
N ARG A 45 23.16 -1.83 1.43
CA ARG A 45 21.99 -1.74 0.54
C ARG A 45 21.45 -3.12 0.15
N ASN A 46 22.35 -4.05 -0.16
CA ASN A 46 21.95 -5.41 -0.51
C ASN A 46 21.34 -6.14 0.70
N THR A 47 21.91 -5.98 1.89
CA THR A 47 21.33 -6.55 3.13
C THR A 47 19.93 -6.00 3.40
N ILE A 48 19.73 -4.69 3.23
CA ILE A 48 18.43 -4.04 3.39
C ILE A 48 17.41 -4.64 2.42
N MET A 49 17.73 -4.76 1.13
CA MET A 49 16.79 -5.31 0.15
C MET A 49 16.52 -6.80 0.36
N ASN A 50 17.55 -7.57 0.71
CA ASN A 50 17.40 -9.00 0.98
C ASN A 50 16.51 -9.28 2.21
N SER A 51 16.36 -8.31 3.12
CA SER A 51 15.50 -8.47 4.30
C SER A 51 14.00 -8.51 3.97
N ILE A 52 13.58 -7.91 2.86
CA ILE A 52 12.18 -7.82 2.44
C ILE A 52 11.87 -8.65 1.19
N ALA A 53 12.90 -9.04 0.42
CA ALA A 53 12.79 -9.81 -0.82
C ALA A 53 11.80 -10.99 -0.78
N PRO A 54 11.76 -11.84 0.28
CA PRO A 54 10.87 -13.00 0.29
C PRO A 54 9.39 -12.67 0.60
N ILE A 55 9.07 -11.47 1.08
CA ILE A 55 7.75 -11.17 1.67
C ILE A 55 7.02 -9.97 1.08
N TRP A 56 7.73 -9.03 0.44
CA TRP A 56 7.15 -7.74 0.04
C TRP A 56 5.93 -7.88 -0.90
N ASP A 57 6.00 -8.76 -1.89
CA ASP A 57 4.89 -8.99 -2.84
C ASP A 57 3.67 -9.59 -2.12
N GLY A 58 3.90 -10.45 -1.14
CA GLY A 58 2.85 -10.99 -0.27
C GLY A 58 2.19 -9.91 0.58
N ASN A 59 2.95 -8.93 1.06
CA ASN A 59 2.43 -7.85 1.90
C ASN A 59 1.48 -6.91 1.12
N GLU A 60 1.74 -6.67 -0.17
CA GLU A 60 0.85 -5.88 -1.02
C GLU A 60 -0.53 -6.54 -1.23
N THR A 61 -0.65 -7.86 -1.09
CA THR A 61 -1.93 -8.57 -1.28
C THR A 61 -3.01 -8.15 -0.28
N TRP A 62 -2.62 -7.70 0.91
CA TRP A 62 -3.55 -7.19 1.93
C TRP A 62 -4.27 -5.92 1.47
N LEU A 63 -3.59 -5.06 0.71
CA LEU A 63 -4.20 -3.88 0.10
C LEU A 63 -5.29 -4.28 -0.90
N VAL A 64 -4.99 -5.29 -1.73
CA VAL A 64 -5.92 -5.81 -2.73
C VAL A 64 -7.16 -6.39 -2.05
N LEU A 65 -6.99 -7.18 -0.98
CA LEU A 65 -8.09 -7.67 -0.17
C LEU A 65 -8.91 -6.53 0.44
N GLY A 66 -8.27 -5.47 0.95
CA GLY A 66 -8.95 -4.30 1.48
C GLY A 66 -9.82 -3.60 0.43
N GLY A 67 -9.26 -3.30 -0.75
CA GLY A 67 -9.96 -2.60 -1.82
C GLY A 67 -11.07 -3.42 -2.46
N LEU A 68 -10.76 -4.66 -2.90
CA LEU A 68 -11.74 -5.54 -3.54
C LEU A 68 -12.78 -6.06 -2.54
N GLY A 69 -12.37 -6.31 -1.29
CA GLY A 69 -13.27 -6.69 -0.21
C GLY A 69 -14.25 -5.58 0.13
N LEU A 70 -13.81 -4.31 0.13
CA LEU A 70 -14.70 -3.17 0.32
C LEU A 70 -15.74 -3.08 -0.80
N LEU A 71 -15.34 -3.28 -2.06
CA LEU A 71 -16.26 -3.33 -3.20
C LEU A 71 -17.29 -4.46 -3.05
N ALA A 72 -16.83 -5.65 -2.69
CA ALA A 72 -17.67 -6.85 -2.61
C ALA A 72 -18.66 -6.80 -1.42
N ALA A 73 -18.19 -6.37 -0.25
CA ALA A 73 -18.99 -6.37 0.98
C ALA A 73 -19.81 -5.08 1.16
N PHE A 74 -19.29 -3.93 0.73
CA PHE A 74 -19.90 -2.61 0.95
C PHE A 74 -19.81 -1.73 -0.31
N PRO A 75 -20.51 -2.09 -1.41
CA PRO A 75 -20.38 -1.42 -2.70
C PRO A 75 -20.74 0.07 -2.66
N LEU A 76 -21.71 0.47 -1.83
CA LEU A 76 -22.05 1.88 -1.63
C LEU A 76 -20.90 2.66 -0.99
N ALA A 77 -20.25 2.10 0.03
CA ALA A 77 -19.10 2.73 0.67
C ALA A 77 -17.93 2.87 -0.31
N PHE A 78 -17.66 1.82 -1.11
CA PHE A 78 -16.65 1.87 -2.17
C PHE A 78 -16.93 2.99 -3.17
N ALA A 79 -18.17 3.11 -3.66
CA ALA A 79 -18.58 4.12 -4.64
C ALA A 79 -18.49 5.56 -4.11
N ILE A 80 -18.49 5.75 -2.79
CA ILE A 80 -18.30 7.06 -2.15
C ILE A 80 -16.81 7.33 -1.91
N ILE A 81 -16.11 6.38 -1.28
CA ILE A 81 -14.74 6.58 -0.80
C ILE A 81 -13.76 6.66 -1.96
N ILE A 82 -13.80 5.70 -2.90
CA ILE A 82 -12.77 5.59 -3.94
C ILE A 82 -12.72 6.82 -4.85
N PRO A 83 -13.85 7.38 -5.33
CA PRO A 83 -13.79 8.63 -6.08
C PRO A 83 -13.26 9.81 -5.26
N ALA A 84 -13.60 9.89 -3.98
CA ALA A 84 -13.16 10.98 -3.10
C ALA A 84 -11.65 10.97 -2.84
N VAL A 85 -11.01 9.80 -2.85
CA VAL A 85 -9.55 9.64 -2.70
C VAL A 85 -8.85 9.15 -3.96
N TYR A 86 -9.45 9.38 -5.14
CA TYR A 86 -8.98 8.83 -6.41
C TYR A 86 -7.51 9.16 -6.69
N PHE A 87 -7.13 10.44 -6.62
CA PHE A 87 -5.76 10.87 -6.92
C PHE A 87 -4.73 10.35 -5.91
N PRO A 88 -4.97 10.44 -4.58
CA PRO A 88 -4.10 9.78 -3.61
C PRO A 88 -3.91 8.29 -3.86
N ILE A 89 -4.98 7.52 -4.09
CA ILE A 89 -4.89 6.09 -4.37
C ILE A 89 -4.14 5.81 -5.68
N LEU A 90 -4.44 6.56 -6.75
CA LEU A 90 -3.75 6.41 -8.03
C LEU A 90 -2.24 6.64 -7.88
N LEU A 91 -1.86 7.72 -7.19
CA LEU A 91 -0.45 8.04 -6.93
C LEU A 91 0.22 6.94 -6.10
N MET A 92 -0.48 6.44 -5.07
CA MET A 92 0.00 5.34 -4.24
C MET A 92 0.27 4.07 -5.06
N LEU A 93 -0.69 3.66 -5.90
CA LEU A 93 -0.56 2.45 -6.73
C LEU A 93 0.57 2.58 -7.75
N LEU A 94 0.71 3.73 -8.40
CA LEU A 94 1.82 3.98 -9.33
C LEU A 94 3.18 3.93 -8.60
N ALA A 95 3.24 4.48 -7.39
CA ALA A 95 4.46 4.46 -6.58
C ALA A 95 4.83 3.04 -6.10
N LEU A 96 3.84 2.21 -5.72
CA LEU A 96 4.04 0.80 -5.37
C LEU A 96 4.52 -0.02 -6.57
N VAL A 97 3.90 0.15 -7.74
CA VAL A 97 4.35 -0.50 -8.98
C VAL A 97 5.79 -0.11 -9.29
N PHE A 98 6.11 1.18 -9.22
CA PHE A 98 7.47 1.64 -9.51
C PHE A 98 8.48 1.15 -8.47
N ARG A 99 8.11 1.08 -7.19
CA ARG A 99 8.92 0.47 -6.12
C ARG A 99 9.25 -0.98 -6.45
N GLY A 100 8.25 -1.79 -6.82
CA GLY A 100 8.44 -3.21 -7.18
C GLY A 100 9.32 -3.38 -8.42
N VAL A 101 9.11 -2.57 -9.46
CA VAL A 101 9.97 -2.56 -10.66
C VAL A 101 11.41 -2.21 -10.29
N ALA A 102 11.63 -1.16 -9.48
CA ALA A 102 12.96 -0.76 -9.05
C ALA A 102 13.64 -1.83 -8.20
N PHE A 103 12.89 -2.53 -7.35
CA PHE A 103 13.40 -3.63 -6.54
C PHE A 103 13.98 -4.75 -7.41
N GLU A 104 13.21 -5.20 -8.41
CA GLU A 104 13.60 -6.30 -9.30
C GLU A 104 14.70 -5.90 -10.29
N PHE A 105 14.58 -4.71 -10.90
CA PHE A 105 15.50 -4.25 -11.94
C PHE A 105 16.88 -3.85 -11.41
N ARG A 106 16.98 -3.48 -10.14
CA ARG A 106 18.28 -3.15 -9.53
C ARG A 106 19.30 -4.28 -9.68
N PHE A 107 18.88 -5.55 -9.62
CA PHE A 107 19.77 -6.70 -9.75
C PHE A 107 20.02 -7.09 -11.22
N ARG A 108 19.14 -6.67 -12.13
CA ARG A 108 19.19 -7.02 -13.56
C ARG A 108 19.87 -5.96 -14.43
N ASP A 109 19.84 -4.69 -14.01
CA ASP A 109 20.38 -3.55 -14.74
C ASP A 109 21.40 -2.80 -13.87
N VAL A 110 22.64 -3.31 -13.91
CA VAL A 110 23.75 -2.81 -13.10
C VAL A 110 24.19 -1.40 -13.53
N GLU A 111 23.96 -1.03 -14.79
CA GLU A 111 24.37 0.26 -15.35
C GLU A 111 23.53 1.41 -14.78
N HIS A 112 22.23 1.20 -14.55
CA HIS A 112 21.31 2.20 -13.99
C HIS A 112 20.98 1.98 -12.51
N LYS A 113 21.87 1.30 -11.79
CA LYS A 113 21.71 0.96 -10.37
C LYS A 113 21.28 2.13 -9.47
N THR A 114 21.83 3.32 -9.71
CA THR A 114 21.50 4.55 -8.96
C THR A 114 20.07 5.05 -9.25
N PHE A 115 19.59 4.89 -10.48
CA PHE A 115 18.22 5.23 -10.84
C PHE A 115 17.23 4.33 -10.10
N TRP A 116 17.49 3.02 -10.08
CA TRP A 116 16.67 2.06 -9.33
C TRP A 116 16.75 2.28 -7.82
N ASP A 117 17.91 2.69 -7.29
CA ASP A 117 18.06 3.08 -5.88
C ASP A 117 17.13 4.24 -5.50
N HIS A 118 17.12 5.28 -6.32
CA HIS A 118 16.22 6.41 -6.12
C HIS A 118 14.76 6.01 -6.31
N GLY A 119 14.45 5.18 -7.30
CA GLY A 119 13.09 4.72 -7.55
C GLY A 119 12.51 3.92 -6.40
N PHE A 120 13.31 3.04 -5.79
CA PHE A 120 12.92 2.29 -4.60
C PHE A 120 12.65 3.21 -3.40
N CYS A 121 13.53 4.19 -3.17
CA CYS A 121 13.39 5.15 -2.06
C CYS A 121 12.19 6.09 -2.23
N TYR A 122 12.07 6.74 -3.39
CA TYR A 122 11.01 7.70 -3.65
C TYR A 122 9.66 7.02 -3.85
N GLY A 123 9.61 5.85 -4.50
CA GLY A 123 8.39 5.05 -4.59
C GLY A 123 7.83 4.71 -3.21
N SER A 124 8.70 4.29 -2.29
CA SER A 124 8.30 4.00 -0.91
C SER A 124 7.82 5.25 -0.15
N ALA A 125 8.51 6.37 -0.29
CA ALA A 125 8.12 7.63 0.34
C ALA A 125 6.78 8.16 -0.18
N ILE A 126 6.58 8.15 -1.51
CA ILE A 126 5.35 8.62 -2.15
C ILE A 126 4.16 7.73 -1.76
N ALA A 127 4.32 6.41 -1.79
CA ALA A 127 3.27 5.49 -1.36
C ALA A 127 2.89 5.70 0.12
N THR A 128 3.88 5.88 1.00
CA THR A 128 3.67 6.18 2.44
C THR A 128 2.93 7.51 2.64
N PHE A 129 3.34 8.56 1.91
CA PHE A 129 2.66 9.84 2.00
C PHE A 129 1.21 9.76 1.49
N ALA A 130 1.00 9.11 0.35
CA ALA A 130 -0.31 8.98 -0.27
C ALA A 130 -1.31 8.23 0.61
N GLN A 131 -0.91 7.12 1.26
CA GLN A 131 -1.79 6.43 2.22
C GLN A 131 -2.14 7.31 3.44
N GLY A 132 -1.19 8.15 3.89
CA GLY A 132 -1.46 9.14 4.94
C GLY A 132 -2.50 10.18 4.52
N VAL A 133 -2.43 10.66 3.26
CA VAL A 133 -3.44 11.55 2.69
C VAL A 133 -4.79 10.87 2.59
N VAL A 134 -4.85 9.60 2.16
CA VAL A 134 -6.10 8.81 2.12
C VAL A 134 -6.73 8.72 3.51
N LEU A 135 -5.94 8.34 4.53
CA LEU A 135 -6.43 8.22 5.90
C LEU A 135 -6.87 9.58 6.46
N GLY A 136 -6.09 10.63 6.22
CA GLY A 136 -6.43 11.98 6.64
C GLY A 136 -7.75 12.47 6.04
N ALA A 137 -7.94 12.26 4.73
CA ALA A 137 -9.18 12.61 4.04
C ALA A 137 -10.37 11.78 4.56
N PHE A 138 -10.16 10.48 4.82
CA PHE A 138 -11.19 9.62 5.40
C PHE A 138 -11.65 10.09 6.79
N ILE A 139 -10.71 10.50 7.65
CA ILE A 139 -11.02 11.03 8.99
C ILE A 139 -11.72 12.40 8.91
N GLN A 140 -11.33 13.26 7.98
CA GLN A 140 -12.00 14.54 7.73
C GLN A 140 -13.44 14.35 7.22
N GLY A 141 -13.71 13.22 6.57
CA GLY A 141 -15.00 12.89 5.99
C GLY A 141 -15.17 13.48 4.58
N PHE A 142 -16.19 12.98 3.89
CA PHE A 142 -16.50 13.38 2.52
C PHE A 142 -17.87 14.04 2.46
N GLU A 143 -17.96 15.18 1.76
CA GLU A 143 -19.25 15.73 1.35
C GLU A 143 -19.86 14.83 0.29
N VAL A 144 -21.12 14.46 0.48
CA VAL A 144 -21.80 13.60 -0.47
C VAL A 144 -23.22 14.10 -0.67
N ALA A 145 -23.56 14.31 -1.93
CA ALA A 145 -24.87 14.75 -2.37
C ALA A 145 -25.66 13.59 -2.97
N GLY A 146 -26.99 13.57 -2.76
CA GLY A 146 -27.89 12.66 -3.47
C GLY A 146 -27.91 11.22 -2.96
N ARG A 147 -27.78 11.02 -1.66
CA ARG A 147 -28.00 9.74 -0.98
C ARG A 147 -29.14 9.85 0.01
#